data_AF-A0A522S7A3-F1
#
_entry.id   AF-A0A522S7A3-F1
#
_cell.length_a   1.000
_cell.length_b   1.000
_cell.length_c   1.000
_cell.angle_alpha   90.00
_cell.angle_beta   90.00
_cell.angle_gamma   90.00
#
_symmetry.space_group_name_H-M   'P 1'
#
loop_
_entity.id
_entity.type
_entity.pdbx_description
1 polymer ?
#
loop_
_entity_poly.entity_id
_entity_poly.type
_entity_poly.pdbx_seq_one_letter_code
_entity_poly.pdbx_strand_id
1 'polypeptide(L)'
;MSADGNAWGMCAANGCPLFGSLGGAPWYCFCHHGRPNSANDAITQCLRNAEAVVVDLVKGIRMDSINGERSETTAIALRELRNHPQARELAFNRESDGNARAWLQRLERHLIVATSEFGRQQGLSGIVPTAPVIGPTHALDHYSEVDR
;
A
#
# COMPACT_ATOMS: atom_id res chain seq x y z
N MET A 1 -2.27 4.19 25.21
CA MET A 1 -1.84 4.78 23.92
C MET A 1 -0.34 4.64 23.86
N SER A 2 0.21 3.92 22.88
CA SER A 2 1.66 3.76 22.75
C SER A 2 2.29 5.10 22.33
N ALA A 3 3.54 5.33 22.72
CA ALA A 3 4.24 6.62 22.56
C ALA A 3 4.32 7.14 21.11
N ASP A 4 4.08 6.27 20.12
CA ASP A 4 4.22 6.58 18.68
C ASP A 4 2.90 6.95 17.99
N GLY A 5 1.81 7.18 18.73
CA GLY A 5 0.49 7.56 18.16
C GLY A 5 -0.21 6.45 17.36
N ASN A 6 0.49 5.38 16.99
CA ASN A 6 -0.12 4.19 16.40
C ASN A 6 -0.86 3.40 17.49
N ALA A 7 -2.16 3.16 17.27
CA ALA A 7 -2.89 2.14 18.01
C ALA A 7 -2.11 0.82 17.90
N TRP A 8 -1.86 0.18 19.04
CA TRP A 8 -1.01 -1.00 19.12
C TRP A 8 -1.46 -2.06 18.10
N GLY A 9 -0.52 -2.57 17.30
CA GLY A 9 -0.81 -3.57 16.26
C GLY A 9 -1.23 -3.00 14.90
N MET A 10 -1.34 -1.69 14.70
CA MET A 10 -1.63 -1.10 13.39
C MET A 10 -0.37 -0.95 12.52
N CYS A 11 -0.55 -0.95 11.20
CA CYS A 11 0.51 -0.63 10.26
C CYS A 11 1.01 0.81 10.47
N ALA A 12 2.32 1.00 10.38
CA ALA A 12 2.96 2.30 10.56
C ALA A 12 2.76 3.29 9.41
N ALA A 13 2.26 2.83 8.25
CA ALA A 13 1.77 3.75 7.22
C ALA A 13 0.52 4.47 7.74
N ASN A 14 0.60 5.80 7.86
CA ASN A 14 -0.43 6.62 8.47
C ASN A 14 -1.82 6.34 7.85
N GLY A 15 -2.78 5.95 8.68
CA GLY A 15 -4.14 5.65 8.25
C GLY A 15 -4.32 4.32 7.51
N CYS A 16 -3.33 3.44 7.43
CA CYS A 16 -3.52 2.10 6.85
C CYS A 16 -4.53 1.29 7.70
N PRO A 17 -5.55 0.65 7.09
CA PRO A 17 -6.58 -0.07 7.83
C PRO A 17 -6.13 -1.47 8.31
N LEU A 18 -4.99 -1.97 7.84
CA LEU A 18 -4.45 -3.30 8.16
C LEU A 18 -3.59 -3.30 9.43
N PHE A 19 -3.53 -4.46 10.07
CA PHE A 19 -2.59 -4.71 11.16
C PHE A 19 -1.14 -4.74 10.65
N GLY A 20 -0.22 -4.24 11.48
CA GLY A 20 1.21 -4.43 11.29
C GLY A 20 1.54 -5.91 11.46
N SER A 21 2.17 -6.50 10.45
CA SER A 21 2.45 -7.94 10.42
C SER A 21 3.92 -8.29 10.23
N LEU A 22 4.73 -7.34 9.75
CA LEU A 22 6.13 -7.55 9.38
C LEU A 22 7.01 -6.39 9.90
N GLY A 23 8.18 -6.74 10.48
CA GLY A 23 9.23 -5.79 10.89
C GLY A 23 9.41 -5.65 12.40
N GLY A 24 10.60 -5.20 12.82
CA GLY A 24 10.83 -4.58 14.14
C GLY A 24 10.46 -3.10 14.08
N ALA A 25 10.01 -2.51 15.19
CA ALA A 25 9.37 -1.19 15.21
C ALA A 25 10.08 -0.14 14.30
N PRO A 26 9.35 0.47 13.34
CA PRO A 26 7.90 0.40 13.13
C PRO A 26 7.41 -0.86 12.39
N TRP A 27 6.22 -1.37 12.78
CA TRP A 27 5.58 -2.53 12.15
C TRP A 27 4.78 -2.12 10.90
N TYR A 28 5.02 -2.76 9.76
CA TYR A 28 4.26 -2.55 8.53
C TYR A 28 3.36 -3.75 8.22
N CYS A 29 2.23 -3.52 7.55
CA CYS A 29 1.45 -4.60 6.96
C CYS A 29 2.17 -5.16 5.72
N PHE A 30 1.72 -6.33 5.26
CA PHE A 30 2.27 -6.98 4.07
C PHE A 30 2.12 -6.17 2.76
N CYS A 31 1.22 -5.18 2.69
CA CYS A 31 1.11 -4.27 1.53
C CYS A 31 2.16 -3.15 1.55
N HIS A 32 2.51 -2.63 2.73
CA HIS A 32 3.45 -1.52 2.88
C HIS A 32 4.90 -1.98 3.10
N HIS A 33 5.10 -3.23 3.56
CA HIS A 33 6.42 -3.77 3.78
C HIS A 33 7.26 -3.76 2.49
N GLY A 34 8.45 -3.17 2.54
CA GLY A 34 9.37 -3.07 1.40
C GLY A 34 8.96 -2.04 0.34
N ARG A 35 7.95 -1.21 0.58
CA ARG A 35 7.52 -0.14 -0.34
C ARG A 35 8.14 1.21 0.05
N PRO A 36 8.40 2.10 -0.93
CA PRO A 36 8.89 3.44 -0.63
C PRO A 36 7.80 4.25 0.08
N ASN A 37 8.21 5.11 1.02
CA ASN A 37 7.28 5.94 1.80
C ASN A 37 6.37 6.84 0.93
N SER A 38 6.83 7.24 -0.25
CA SER A 38 6.05 8.02 -1.23
C SER A 38 4.82 7.29 -1.76
N ALA A 39 4.77 5.95 -1.63
CA ALA A 39 3.62 5.15 -2.06
C ALA A 39 2.59 4.91 -0.95
N ASN A 40 2.90 5.29 0.30
CA ASN A 40 2.09 4.93 1.47
C ASN A 40 0.64 5.41 1.35
N ASP A 41 0.43 6.64 0.89
CA ASP A 41 -0.90 7.25 0.75
C ASP A 41 -1.70 6.56 -0.36
N ALA A 42 -1.07 6.29 -1.51
CA ALA A 42 -1.73 5.62 -2.64
C ALA A 42 -2.14 4.19 -2.28
N ILE A 43 -1.26 3.43 -1.62
CA ILE A 43 -1.57 2.09 -1.11
C ILE A 43 -2.71 2.16 -0.10
N THR A 44 -2.64 3.08 0.87
CA THR A 44 -3.67 3.25 1.90
C THR A 44 -5.03 3.59 1.29
N GLN A 45 -5.05 4.46 0.28
CA GLN A 45 -6.28 4.85 -0.43
C GLN A 45 -6.88 3.68 -1.22
N CYS A 46 -6.04 2.88 -1.90
CA CYS A 46 -6.48 1.66 -2.57
C CYS A 46 -7.14 0.68 -1.58
N LEU A 47 -6.48 0.42 -0.46
CA LEU A 47 -6.98 -0.46 0.59
C LEU A 47 -8.30 0.02 1.21
N ARG A 48 -8.49 1.35 1.36
CA ARG A 48 -9.69 1.93 1.96
C ARG A 48 -10.89 1.99 1.01
N ASN A 49 -10.65 2.11 -0.28
CA ASN A 49 -11.74 2.39 -1.24
C ASN A 49 -12.03 1.21 -2.16
N ALA A 50 -10.99 0.68 -2.82
CA ALA A 50 -11.16 -0.38 -3.80
C ALA A 50 -11.25 -1.76 -3.13
N GLU A 51 -10.45 -1.97 -2.08
CA GLU A 51 -10.25 -3.29 -1.47
C GLU A 51 -10.80 -3.38 -0.03
N ALA A 52 -11.66 -2.43 0.37
CA ALA A 52 -12.15 -2.29 1.75
C ALA A 52 -12.74 -3.60 2.31
N VAL A 53 -13.57 -4.26 1.49
CA VAL A 53 -14.24 -5.51 1.85
C VAL A 53 -13.24 -6.65 2.10
N VAL A 54 -12.19 -6.72 1.28
CA VAL A 54 -11.14 -7.75 1.42
C VAL A 54 -10.27 -7.45 2.64
N VAL A 55 -9.97 -6.18 2.91
CA VAL A 55 -9.27 -5.74 4.13
C VAL A 55 -10.04 -6.13 5.39
N ASP A 56 -11.35 -5.85 5.43
CA ASP A 56 -12.19 -6.20 6.58
C ASP A 56 -12.29 -7.71 6.78
N LEU A 57 -12.37 -8.47 5.68
CA LEU A 57 -12.36 -9.92 5.74
C LEU A 57 -11.05 -10.49 6.29
N VAL A 58 -9.89 -9.98 5.82
CA VAL A 58 -8.57 -10.37 6.32
C VAL A 58 -8.44 -10.09 7.81
N LYS A 59 -8.90 -8.92 8.27
CA LYS A 59 -8.91 -8.56 9.69
C LYS A 59 -9.83 -9.47 10.51
N GLY A 60 -11.04 -9.71 10.02
CA GLY A 60 -12.02 -10.59 10.65
C GLY A 60 -11.47 -12.00 10.84
N ILE A 61 -10.95 -12.62 9.77
CA ILE A 61 -10.37 -13.97 9.82
C ILE A 61 -9.20 -14.05 10.81
N ARG A 62 -8.32 -13.04 10.83
CA ARG A 62 -7.20 -13.00 11.77
C ARG A 62 -7.68 -12.90 13.22
N MET A 63 -8.66 -12.05 13.50
CA MET A 63 -9.25 -11.92 14.84
C MET A 63 -9.97 -13.20 15.28
N ASP A 64 -10.75 -13.81 14.38
CA ASP A 64 -11.44 -15.08 14.64
C ASP A 64 -10.44 -16.21 14.94
N SER A 65 -9.29 -16.22 14.26
CA SER A 65 -8.23 -17.19 14.49
C SER A 65 -7.57 -17.03 15.87
N ILE A 66 -7.54 -15.82 16.42
CA ILE A 66 -7.01 -15.54 17.77
C ILE A 66 -8.05 -15.91 18.82
N ASN A 67 -9.32 -15.55 18.58
CA ASN A 67 -10.40 -15.72 19.55
C ASN A 67 -11.01 -17.14 19.55
N GLY A 68 -10.81 -17.91 18.48
CA GLY A 68 -11.38 -19.24 18.30
C GLY A 68 -12.86 -19.27 17.89
N GLU A 69 -13.46 -18.10 17.68
CA GLU A 69 -14.88 -17.95 17.34
C GLU A 69 -15.05 -17.03 16.13
N ARG A 70 -16.10 -17.29 15.33
CA ARG A 70 -16.41 -16.46 14.16
C ARG A 70 -17.10 -15.17 14.59
N SER A 71 -16.49 -14.03 14.31
CA SER A 71 -17.03 -12.71 14.63
C SER A 71 -18.12 -12.25 13.67
N GLU A 72 -18.95 -11.33 14.15
CA GLU A 72 -19.91 -10.58 13.33
C GLU A 72 -19.21 -9.82 12.19
N THR A 73 -18.01 -9.29 12.44
CA THR A 73 -17.19 -8.62 11.41
C THR A 73 -16.91 -9.53 10.22
N THR A 74 -16.49 -10.78 10.46
CA THR A 74 -16.28 -11.76 9.39
C THR A 74 -17.58 -12.08 8.65
N ALA A 75 -18.71 -12.16 9.36
CA ALA A 75 -20.01 -12.41 8.74
C ALA A 75 -20.48 -11.25 7.84
N ILE A 76 -20.27 -10.00 8.27
CA ILE A 76 -20.56 -8.80 7.48
C ILE A 76 -19.63 -8.73 6.27
N ALA A 77 -18.32 -8.90 6.46
CA ALA A 77 -17.35 -8.85 5.35
C ALA A 77 -17.65 -9.91 4.28
N LEU A 78 -18.04 -11.13 4.68
CA LEU A 78 -18.47 -12.17 3.75
C LEU A 78 -19.77 -11.84 3.00
N ARG A 79 -20.69 -11.11 3.64
CA ARG A 79 -21.92 -10.64 3.01
C ARG A 79 -21.62 -9.63 1.92
N GLU A 80 -20.76 -8.66 2.23
CA GLU A 80 -20.33 -7.60 1.31
C GLU A 80 -19.43 -8.14 0.19
N LEU A 81 -18.64 -9.19 0.45
CA LEU A 81 -17.78 -9.83 -0.56
C LEU A 81 -18.58 -10.27 -1.79
N ARG A 82 -19.87 -10.60 -1.63
CA ARG A 82 -20.76 -10.96 -2.74
C ARG A 82 -20.93 -9.86 -3.79
N ASN A 83 -20.69 -8.61 -3.42
CA ASN A 83 -20.74 -7.45 -4.30
C ASN A 83 -19.38 -7.13 -4.94
N HIS A 84 -18.32 -7.83 -4.56
CA HIS A 84 -16.98 -7.61 -5.10
C HIS A 84 -16.87 -8.15 -6.55
N PRO A 85 -16.20 -7.46 -7.48
CA PRO A 85 -16.04 -7.93 -8.86
C PRO A 85 -15.46 -9.34 -8.98
N GLN A 86 -14.59 -9.71 -8.03
CA GLN A 86 -13.93 -11.02 -7.95
C GLN A 86 -14.47 -11.89 -6.79
N ALA A 87 -15.76 -11.74 -6.45
CA ALA A 87 -16.36 -12.42 -5.31
C ALA A 87 -16.15 -13.95 -5.34
N ARG A 88 -16.31 -14.55 -6.52
CA ARG A 88 -16.21 -16.00 -6.71
C ARG A 88 -14.78 -16.49 -6.46
N GLU A 89 -13.80 -15.77 -6.98
CA GLU A 89 -12.39 -16.09 -6.83
C GLU A 89 -11.95 -15.90 -5.37
N LEU A 90 -12.44 -14.86 -4.68
CA LEU A 90 -12.04 -14.52 -3.31
C LEU A 90 -12.76 -15.33 -2.23
N ALA A 91 -13.93 -15.90 -2.53
CA ALA A 91 -14.66 -16.75 -1.59
C ALA A 91 -13.83 -17.97 -1.14
N PHE A 92 -14.09 -18.45 0.07
CA PHE A 92 -13.46 -19.67 0.58
C PHE A 92 -13.84 -20.87 -0.29
N ASN A 93 -12.83 -21.64 -0.70
CA ASN A 93 -13.04 -22.89 -1.43
C ASN A 93 -12.27 -24.01 -0.72
N ARG A 94 -13.02 -25.03 -0.27
CA ARG A 94 -12.46 -26.15 0.49
C ARG A 94 -11.46 -26.99 -0.30
N GLU A 95 -11.62 -27.11 -1.62
CA GLU A 95 -10.74 -27.90 -2.47
C GLU A 95 -9.40 -27.18 -2.71
N SER A 96 -9.42 -25.87 -2.92
CA SER A 96 -8.20 -25.10 -3.19
C SER A 96 -7.49 -24.61 -1.92
N ASP A 97 -8.26 -24.19 -0.91
CA ASP A 97 -7.70 -23.61 0.31
C ASP A 97 -7.45 -24.69 1.37
N GLY A 98 -8.35 -25.67 1.51
CA GLY A 98 -8.30 -26.68 2.57
C GLY A 98 -8.60 -26.14 3.98
N ASN A 99 -8.08 -24.96 4.34
CA ASN A 99 -8.28 -24.32 5.64
C ASN A 99 -8.26 -22.78 5.56
N ALA A 100 -8.68 -22.12 6.65
CA ALA A 100 -8.75 -20.67 6.74
C ALA A 100 -7.39 -19.96 6.59
N ARG A 101 -6.28 -20.61 6.97
CA ARG A 101 -4.93 -20.04 6.84
C ARG A 101 -4.51 -19.91 5.38
N ALA A 102 -4.74 -20.94 4.57
CA ALA A 102 -4.44 -20.89 3.14
C ALA A 102 -5.35 -19.88 2.42
N TRP A 103 -6.62 -19.81 2.80
CA TRP A 103 -7.54 -18.78 2.31
C TRP A 103 -7.06 -17.38 2.66
N LEU A 104 -6.64 -17.14 3.90
CA LEU A 104 -6.06 -15.87 4.34
C LEU A 104 -4.83 -15.49 3.50
N GLN A 105 -3.91 -16.43 3.26
CA GLN A 105 -2.74 -16.19 2.39
C GLN A 105 -3.12 -15.79 0.97
N ARG A 106 -4.20 -16.36 0.43
CA ARG A 106 -4.72 -16.01 -0.90
C ARG A 106 -5.33 -14.62 -0.94
N LEU A 107 -6.10 -14.24 0.09
CA LEU A 107 -6.63 -12.87 0.23
C LEU A 107 -5.50 -11.84 0.39
N GLU A 108 -4.49 -12.14 1.21
CA GLU A 108 -3.31 -11.28 1.36
C GLU A 108 -2.56 -11.11 0.04
N ARG A 109 -2.42 -12.18 -0.74
CA ARG A 109 -1.80 -12.13 -2.07
C ARG A 109 -2.59 -11.26 -3.04
N HIS A 110 -3.92 -11.35 -3.01
CA HIS A 110 -4.80 -10.48 -3.80
C HIS A 110 -4.53 -9.00 -3.48
N LEU A 111 -4.50 -8.63 -2.20
CA LEU A 111 -4.20 -7.27 -1.76
C LEU A 111 -2.79 -6.80 -2.16
N ILE A 112 -1.79 -7.68 -2.11
CA ILE A 112 -0.43 -7.37 -2.58
C ILE A 112 -0.44 -7.05 -4.08
N VAL A 113 -1.16 -7.84 -4.89
CA VAL A 113 -1.28 -7.61 -6.33
C VAL A 113 -2.01 -6.31 -6.62
N ALA A 114 -3.15 -6.07 -5.96
CA ALA A 114 -3.95 -4.85 -6.11
C ALA A 114 -3.14 -3.57 -5.79
N THR A 115 -2.19 -3.67 -4.85
CA THR A 115 -1.35 -2.54 -4.43
C THR A 115 0.03 -2.50 -5.10
N SER A 116 0.34 -3.48 -5.97
CA SER A 116 1.71 -3.71 -6.44
C SER A 116 2.27 -2.62 -7.35
N GLU A 117 1.40 -1.92 -8.07
CA GLU A 117 1.75 -0.87 -9.02
C GLU A 117 2.07 0.47 -8.34
N PHE A 118 1.66 0.66 -7.08
CA PHE A 118 1.98 1.86 -6.33
C PHE A 118 3.45 1.84 -5.86
N GLY A 119 4.16 2.93 -6.10
CA GLY A 119 5.56 3.07 -5.71
C GLY A 119 6.57 2.43 -6.66
N ARG A 120 6.11 1.82 -7.75
CA ARG A 120 6.99 1.60 -8.90
C ARG A 120 7.21 2.96 -9.55
N GLN A 121 8.39 3.55 -9.36
CA GLN A 121 8.83 4.56 -10.32
C GLN A 121 8.75 3.86 -11.68
N GLN A 122 7.87 4.34 -12.56
CA GLN A 122 8.02 4.07 -13.98
C GLN A 122 9.46 4.43 -14.27
N GLY A 123 10.31 3.41 -14.51
CA GLY A 123 11.69 3.64 -14.87
C GLY A 123 11.66 4.70 -15.96
N LEU A 124 12.39 5.79 -15.75
CA LEU A 124 12.47 6.89 -16.68
C LEU A 124 12.99 6.34 -18.03
N SER A 125 12.10 5.79 -18.87
CA SER A 125 12.22 5.86 -20.32
C SER A 125 11.89 7.30 -20.70
N GLY A 126 12.80 8.15 -20.26
CA GLY A 126 12.70 9.58 -20.16
C GLY A 126 14.11 10.07 -19.88
N ILE A 127 15.04 9.63 -20.73
CA ILE A 127 16.08 10.55 -21.20
C ILE A 127 15.28 11.73 -21.73
N VAL A 128 15.02 12.71 -20.86
CA VAL A 128 14.72 14.06 -21.32
C VAL A 128 16.00 14.42 -22.06
N PRO A 129 15.99 14.55 -23.40
CA PRO A 129 17.14 15.11 -24.08
C PRO A 129 17.24 16.51 -23.50
N THR A 130 18.20 16.73 -22.60
CA THR A 130 18.58 18.07 -22.21
C THR A 130 19.10 18.68 -23.50
N ALA A 131 18.22 19.41 -24.19
CA ALA A 131 18.64 20.23 -25.31
C ALA A 131 19.83 21.06 -24.83
N PRO A 132 20.92 21.16 -25.62
CA PRO A 132 22.06 21.95 -25.23
C PRO A 132 21.54 23.36 -24.94
N VAL A 133 21.65 23.80 -23.70
CA VAL A 133 21.41 25.18 -23.33
C VAL A 133 22.48 25.99 -24.04
N ILE A 134 22.15 26.52 -25.21
CA ILE A 134 22.92 27.56 -25.87
C ILE A 134 22.71 28.80 -25.01
N GLY A 135 23.60 29.00 -24.03
CA GLY A 135 23.70 30.25 -23.30
C GLY A 135 24.07 31.39 -24.27
N PRO A 136 23.73 32.64 -23.95
CA PRO A 136 24.16 33.77 -24.77
C PRO A 136 25.70 33.85 -24.80
N THR A 137 26.30 33.58 -25.97
CA THR A 137 27.76 33.57 -26.21
C THR A 137 28.37 34.98 -26.29
N HIS A 138 27.83 35.97 -25.60
CA HIS A 138 28.45 37.29 -25.53
C HIS A 138 28.25 37.90 -24.13
N ALA A 139 29.21 37.69 -23.24
CA ALA A 139 29.54 38.71 -22.26
C ALA A 139 30.21 39.84 -23.06
N LEU A 140 29.50 40.94 -23.28
CA LEU A 140 30.09 42.14 -23.90
C LEU A 140 31.23 42.64 -23.01
N ASP A 141 32.35 42.85 -23.68
CA ASP A 141 33.64 43.29 -23.17
C ASP A 141 33.57 44.57 -22.33
N HIS A 142 34.37 44.56 -21.26
CA HIS A 142 35.13 45.70 -20.71
C HIS A 142 34.41 47.06 -20.57
N TYR A 143 33.97 47.38 -19.36
CA TYR A 143 33.99 48.77 -18.89
C TYR A 143 35.45 49.15 -18.61
N SER A 144 36.02 50.05 -19.43
CA SER A 144 37.17 50.85 -19.02
C SER A 144 36.61 52.15 -18.43
N GLU A 145 36.68 52.30 -17.11
CA GLU A 145 36.52 53.61 -16.50
C GLU A 145 37.78 54.42 -16.81
N VAL A 146 37.62 55.44 -17.66
CA VAL A 146 38.54 56.58 -17.73
C VAL A 146 37.69 57.80 -17.43
N ASP A 147 37.86 58.37 -16.23
CA ASP A 147 38.00 59.81 -15.98
C ASP A 147 37.86 60.16 -14.49
N ARG A 148 38.99 60.43 -13.82
CA ARG A 148 39.40 61.76 -13.32
C ARG A 148 40.66 61.72 -12.46
#